data_AF-A0A0L0T7A8-F1
#
_entry.id   AF-A0A0L0T7A8-F1
#
_cell.length_a   1.000
_cell.length_b   1.000
_cell.length_c   1.000
_cell.angle_alpha   90.00
_cell.angle_beta   90.00
_cell.angle_gamma   90.00
#
_symmetry.space_group_name_H-M   'P 1'
#
loop_
_entity.id
_entity.type
_entity.pdbx_description
1 polymer ?
#
loop_
_entity_poly.entity_id
_entity_poly.type
_entity_poly.pdbx_seq_one_letter_code
_entity_poly.pdbx_strand_id
1 'polypeptide(L)'
;MLGIASDGLTYRHDHALAFFPAMPWLARVVARYVLDPLFGSSRSGSDADANDERLLLAWGGIVVANLAFLAASAALFGLVCTVTKRPHRAFLAAVLFACQPASVFMSSFYTEPVFAFLAFSGMWAMEQSYWALAALLWALSTLVRSNGILHTGFFAYHFLFVKVRLVVRVVVRISAPVLTFLPRPRSLGFDLLSYTPPTWCATRPLDVPTLGTPHLPVHGLPYTAVQAQYWHVGWLRYWSLAQLPNFAFAAPVLVHSIVQIVNARDWPVPYRVLHAFCVFYGLTSMHVQVVVRMFSCLPLMFLTESRRWVLYSVLWATVGAILFGLFYPPA
;
A
#
# COMPACT_ATOMS: atom_id res chain seq x y z
N MET A 1 -12.26 -9.53 4.64
CA MET A 1 -12.84 -9.05 3.38
C MET A 1 -14.20 -9.68 3.09
N LEU A 2 -14.30 -11.01 3.05
CA LEU A 2 -15.57 -11.68 2.76
C LEU A 2 -16.73 -11.29 3.70
N GLY A 3 -16.50 -11.23 5.02
CA GLY A 3 -17.55 -10.80 5.97
C GLY A 3 -18.06 -9.37 5.74
N ILE A 4 -17.17 -8.42 5.42
CA ILE A 4 -17.56 -7.04 5.07
C ILE A 4 -18.36 -7.03 3.77
N ALA A 5 -18.00 -7.89 2.81
CA ALA A 5 -18.71 -8.02 1.55
C ALA A 5 -20.10 -8.65 1.71
N SER A 6 -20.25 -9.69 2.54
CA SER A 6 -21.54 -10.36 2.78
C SER A 6 -22.50 -9.46 3.56
N ASP A 7 -21.99 -8.69 4.50
CA ASP A 7 -22.81 -7.87 5.40
C ASP A 7 -23.15 -6.49 4.78
N GLY A 8 -23.10 -6.37 3.45
CA GLY A 8 -23.50 -5.15 2.74
C GLY A 8 -22.60 -3.93 3.02
N LEU A 9 -21.30 -4.15 3.24
CA LEU A 9 -20.34 -3.11 3.65
C LEU A 9 -20.61 -2.51 5.04
N THR A 10 -21.38 -3.21 5.90
CA THR A 10 -21.54 -2.82 7.30
C THR A 10 -20.37 -3.29 8.14
N TYR A 11 -19.81 -2.37 8.93
CA TYR A 11 -18.71 -2.67 9.86
C TYR A 11 -19.30 -3.06 11.22
N ARG A 12 -19.56 -4.35 11.40
CA ARG A 12 -20.16 -4.89 12.64
C ARG A 12 -19.21 -4.95 13.82
N HIS A 13 -17.91 -4.97 13.55
CA HIS A 13 -16.87 -5.07 14.57
C HIS A 13 -15.90 -3.90 14.45
N ASP A 14 -15.42 -3.40 15.59
CA ASP A 14 -14.54 -2.24 15.64
C ASP A 14 -13.20 -2.50 14.91
N HIS A 15 -12.68 -3.73 14.98
CA HIS A 15 -11.49 -4.14 14.23
C HIS A 15 -11.69 -4.13 12.70
N ALA A 16 -12.94 -4.22 12.23
CA ALA A 16 -13.23 -4.19 10.80
C ALA A 16 -12.98 -2.80 10.19
N LEU A 17 -13.02 -1.73 11.00
CA LEU A 17 -12.79 -0.35 10.57
C LEU A 17 -11.38 -0.10 10.01
N ALA A 18 -10.44 -1.02 10.24
CA ALA A 18 -9.11 -0.95 9.65
C ALA A 18 -9.09 -1.35 8.16
N PHE A 19 -10.12 -2.03 7.67
CA PHE A 19 -10.20 -2.50 6.29
C PHE A 19 -11.01 -1.54 5.43
N PHE A 20 -10.53 -1.30 4.21
CA PHE A 20 -11.14 -0.34 3.30
C PHE A 20 -12.24 -0.99 2.43
N PRO A 21 -13.28 -0.23 2.04
CA PRO A 21 -14.47 -0.79 1.39
C PRO A 21 -14.28 -1.12 -0.10
N ALA A 22 -13.23 -0.62 -0.76
CA ALA A 22 -13.06 -0.74 -2.21
C ALA A 22 -13.03 -2.19 -2.70
N MET A 23 -12.25 -3.07 -2.05
CA MET A 23 -12.13 -4.47 -2.46
C MET A 23 -13.43 -5.28 -2.21
N PRO A 24 -14.08 -5.20 -1.03
CA PRO A 24 -15.41 -5.76 -0.82
C PRO A 24 -16.46 -5.26 -1.82
N TRP A 25 -16.43 -3.98 -2.18
CA TRP A 25 -17.34 -3.40 -3.16
C TRP A 25 -17.12 -3.97 -4.57
N LEU A 26 -15.87 -4.04 -5.03
CA LEU A 26 -15.51 -4.65 -6.33
C LEU A 26 -15.95 -6.11 -6.41
N ALA A 27 -15.74 -6.88 -5.33
CA ALA A 27 -16.18 -8.27 -5.26
C ALA A 27 -17.71 -8.40 -5.39
N ARG A 28 -18.49 -7.51 -4.76
CA ARG A 28 -19.96 -7.48 -4.91
C ARG A 28 -20.39 -7.15 -6.33
N VAL A 29 -19.72 -6.19 -6.98
CA VAL A 29 -19.99 -5.83 -8.38
C VAL A 29 -19.74 -7.03 -9.30
N VAL A 30 -18.59 -7.68 -9.20
CA VAL A 30 -18.28 -8.86 -10.02
C VAL A 30 -19.20 -10.04 -9.70
N ALA A 31 -19.47 -10.30 -8.43
CA ALA A 31 -20.40 -11.35 -8.03
C ALA A 31 -21.79 -11.13 -8.63
N ARG A 32 -22.37 -9.93 -8.51
CA ARG A 32 -23.73 -9.63 -8.93
C ARG A 32 -23.90 -9.47 -10.44
N TYR A 33 -22.95 -8.83 -11.11
CA TYR A 33 -23.11 -8.47 -12.53
C TYR A 33 -22.38 -9.40 -13.49
N VAL A 34 -21.44 -10.21 -13.01
CA VAL A 34 -20.66 -11.13 -13.85
C VAL A 34 -20.95 -12.58 -13.47
N LEU A 35 -20.77 -12.96 -12.20
CA LEU A 35 -20.86 -14.36 -11.80
C LEU A 35 -22.31 -14.83 -11.63
N ASP A 36 -23.19 -14.00 -11.09
CA ASP A 36 -24.59 -14.36 -10.87
C ASP A 36 -25.35 -14.66 -12.18
N PRO A 37 -25.23 -13.86 -13.26
CA PRO A 37 -25.84 -14.21 -14.54
C PRO A 37 -25.25 -15.49 -15.17
N LEU A 38 -23.96 -15.78 -14.93
CA LEU A 38 -23.27 -16.92 -15.53
C LEU A 38 -23.55 -18.25 -14.80
N PHE A 39 -23.70 -18.20 -13.48
CA PHE A 39 -23.76 -19.39 -12.62
C PHE A 39 -25.03 -19.45 -11.73
N GLY A 40 -25.85 -18.40 -11.71
CA GLY A 40 -27.01 -18.27 -10.82
C GLY A 40 -28.31 -18.88 -11.35
N SER A 41 -28.36 -19.29 -12.61
CA SER A 41 -29.54 -19.93 -13.23
C SER A 41 -29.85 -21.36 -12.71
N SER A 42 -29.01 -21.92 -11.83
CA SER A 42 -29.23 -23.23 -11.18
C SER A 42 -29.81 -23.16 -9.76
N ARG A 43 -30.20 -21.98 -9.24
CA ARG A 43 -30.56 -21.82 -7.82
C ARG A 43 -32.06 -21.95 -7.54
N SER A 44 -32.44 -23.02 -6.84
CA SER A 44 -33.76 -23.16 -6.20
C SER A 44 -33.58 -23.83 -4.83
N GLY A 45 -33.51 -23.02 -3.77
CA GLY A 45 -33.48 -23.52 -2.38
C GLY A 45 -33.08 -22.45 -1.35
N SER A 46 -34.01 -22.07 -0.47
CA SER A 46 -33.92 -20.92 0.43
C SER A 46 -32.79 -20.92 1.47
N ASP A 47 -32.26 -22.07 1.86
CA ASP A 47 -31.13 -22.18 2.81
C ASP A 47 -29.77 -22.41 2.12
N ALA A 48 -29.78 -22.84 0.84
CA ALA A 48 -28.57 -22.89 0.00
C ALA A 48 -28.13 -21.49 -0.42
N ASP A 49 -29.07 -20.55 -0.51
CA ASP A 49 -28.87 -19.20 -1.03
C ASP A 49 -27.81 -18.38 -0.27
N ALA A 50 -27.75 -18.48 1.07
CA ALA A 50 -26.81 -17.67 1.87
C ALA A 50 -25.35 -18.15 1.79
N ASN A 51 -25.13 -19.47 1.74
CA ASN A 51 -23.79 -20.03 1.54
C ASN A 51 -23.34 -19.84 0.09
N ASP A 52 -24.26 -19.95 -0.87
CA ASP A 52 -23.99 -19.72 -2.28
C ASP A 52 -23.67 -18.25 -2.58
N GLU A 53 -24.33 -17.29 -1.92
CA GLU A 53 -23.99 -15.86 -2.03
C GLU A 53 -22.57 -15.59 -1.50
N ARG A 54 -22.21 -16.16 -0.33
CA ARG A 54 -20.85 -16.03 0.22
C ARG A 54 -19.80 -16.64 -0.70
N LEU A 55 -20.10 -17.78 -1.30
CA LEU A 55 -19.21 -18.43 -2.28
C LEU A 55 -19.03 -17.56 -3.53
N LEU A 56 -20.12 -17.01 -4.08
CA LEU A 56 -20.07 -16.07 -5.20
C LEU A 56 -19.23 -14.83 -4.90
N LEU A 57 -19.39 -14.25 -3.71
CA LEU A 57 -18.61 -13.10 -3.27
C LEU A 57 -17.12 -13.43 -3.13
N ALA A 58 -16.80 -14.62 -2.61
CA ALA A 58 -15.43 -15.11 -2.53
C ALA A 58 -14.81 -15.26 -3.93
N TRP A 59 -15.52 -15.90 -4.86
CA TRP A 59 -15.08 -16.01 -6.26
C TRP A 59 -14.95 -14.66 -6.93
N GLY A 60 -15.90 -13.74 -6.73
CA GLY A 60 -15.84 -12.38 -7.27
C GLY A 60 -14.58 -11.66 -6.79
N GLY A 61 -14.26 -11.77 -5.51
CA GLY A 61 -13.03 -11.22 -4.93
C GLY A 61 -11.76 -11.85 -5.51
N ILE A 62 -11.73 -13.17 -5.69
CA ILE A 62 -10.59 -13.89 -6.30
C ILE A 62 -10.39 -13.46 -7.75
N VAL A 63 -11.47 -13.34 -8.54
CA VAL A 63 -11.39 -12.90 -9.94
C VAL A 63 -10.84 -11.47 -10.02
N VAL A 64 -11.37 -10.55 -9.22
CA VAL A 64 -10.87 -9.17 -9.15
C VAL A 64 -9.38 -9.15 -8.78
N ALA A 65 -8.99 -9.92 -7.76
CA ALA A 65 -7.60 -10.00 -7.30
C ALA A 65 -6.65 -10.46 -8.41
N ASN A 66 -6.97 -11.56 -9.09
CA ASN A 66 -6.10 -12.12 -10.13
C ASN A 66 -6.03 -11.25 -11.39
N LEU A 67 -7.15 -10.64 -11.81
CA LEU A 67 -7.14 -9.68 -12.92
C LEU A 67 -6.30 -8.44 -12.58
N ALA A 68 -6.45 -7.91 -11.37
CA ALA A 68 -5.64 -6.80 -10.90
C ALA A 68 -4.16 -7.20 -10.77
N PHE A 69 -3.85 -8.42 -10.33
CA PHE A 69 -2.48 -8.91 -10.24
C PHE A 69 -1.80 -8.99 -11.61
N LEU A 70 -2.50 -9.52 -12.62
CA LEU A 70 -2.01 -9.55 -14.00
C LEU A 70 -1.81 -8.13 -14.54
N ALA A 71 -2.79 -7.24 -14.33
CA ALA A 71 -2.70 -5.85 -14.75
C ALA A 71 -1.55 -5.09 -14.04
N ALA A 72 -1.31 -5.38 -12.75
CA ALA A 72 -0.19 -4.84 -12.00
C ALA A 72 1.16 -5.30 -12.57
N SER A 73 1.27 -6.57 -12.96
CA SER A 73 2.48 -7.10 -13.60
C SER A 73 2.76 -6.39 -14.94
N ALA A 74 1.72 -6.19 -15.76
CA ALA A 74 1.83 -5.44 -17.01
C ALA A 74 2.20 -3.96 -16.78
N ALA A 75 1.61 -3.30 -15.77
CA ALA A 75 1.94 -1.93 -15.41
C ALA A 75 3.39 -1.81 -14.92
N LEU A 76 3.88 -2.77 -14.12
CA LEU A 76 5.27 -2.84 -13.69
C LEU A 76 6.22 -3.02 -14.88
N PHE A 77 5.89 -3.91 -15.82
CA PHE A 77 6.65 -4.06 -17.07
C PHE A 77 6.74 -2.73 -17.83
N GLY A 78 5.61 -2.04 -18.01
CA GLY A 78 5.55 -0.74 -18.68
C GLY A 78 6.39 0.33 -17.98
N LEU A 79 6.31 0.41 -16.65
CA LEU A 79 7.11 1.30 -15.81
C LEU A 79 8.62 1.03 -15.98
N VAL A 80 9.06 -0.21 -15.77
CA VAL A 80 10.47 -0.57 -15.81
C VAL A 80 11.04 -0.37 -17.22
N CYS A 81 10.27 -0.68 -18.26
CA CYS A 81 10.66 -0.43 -19.65
C CYS A 81 10.82 1.06 -19.92
N THR A 82 9.90 1.89 -19.41
CA THR A 82 9.94 3.36 -19.55
C THR A 82 11.17 3.95 -18.88
N VAL A 83 11.48 3.52 -17.65
CA VAL A 83 12.58 4.06 -16.82
C VAL A 83 13.94 3.56 -17.29
N THR A 84 14.10 2.24 -17.47
CA THR A 84 15.43 1.64 -17.73
C THR A 84 15.79 1.56 -19.20
N LYS A 85 14.80 1.71 -20.11
CA LYS A 85 14.95 1.51 -21.57
C LYS A 85 15.53 0.13 -21.96
N ARG A 86 15.42 -0.87 -21.07
CA ARG A 86 15.92 -2.23 -21.28
C ARG A 86 14.78 -3.24 -21.14
N PRO A 87 14.26 -3.81 -22.24
CA PRO A 87 13.10 -4.70 -22.19
C PRO A 87 13.37 -5.99 -21.41
N HIS A 88 14.61 -6.51 -21.44
CA HIS A 88 15.01 -7.68 -20.66
C HIS A 88 14.81 -7.49 -19.15
N ARG A 89 15.18 -6.32 -18.62
CA ARG A 89 14.99 -5.99 -17.19
C ARG A 89 13.52 -5.85 -16.83
N ALA A 90 12.73 -5.25 -17.71
CA ALA A 90 11.29 -5.12 -17.52
C ALA A 90 10.60 -6.48 -17.47
N PHE A 91 10.97 -7.39 -18.38
CA PHE A 91 10.47 -8.76 -18.39
C PHE A 91 10.81 -9.50 -17.10
N LEU A 92 12.08 -9.44 -16.69
CA LEU A 92 12.53 -10.09 -15.47
C LEU A 92 11.82 -9.54 -14.21
N ALA A 93 11.59 -8.22 -14.14
CA ALA A 93 10.85 -7.62 -13.04
C ALA A 93 9.38 -8.07 -12.99
N ALA A 94 8.71 -8.19 -14.14
CA ALA A 94 7.34 -8.69 -14.23
C ALA A 94 7.23 -10.16 -13.80
N VAL A 95 8.18 -11.01 -14.21
CA VAL A 95 8.26 -12.41 -13.79
C VAL A 95 8.53 -12.53 -12.29
N LEU A 96 9.47 -11.75 -11.75
CA LEU A 96 9.75 -11.72 -10.31
C LEU A 96 8.56 -11.25 -9.48
N PHE A 97 7.79 -10.28 -9.99
CA PHE A 97 6.55 -9.84 -9.36
C PHE A 97 5.49 -10.93 -9.37
N ALA A 98 5.34 -11.67 -10.48
CA ALA A 98 4.43 -12.81 -10.55
C ALA A 98 4.80 -13.93 -9.56
N CYS A 99 6.10 -14.18 -9.37
CA CYS A 99 6.63 -15.21 -8.47
C CYS A 99 7.04 -14.67 -7.09
N GLN A 100 6.49 -13.55 -6.64
CA GLN A 100 6.95 -12.92 -5.41
C GLN A 100 6.65 -13.76 -4.15
N PRO A 101 7.40 -13.57 -3.05
CA PRO A 101 7.14 -14.22 -1.76
C PRO A 101 5.71 -14.04 -1.22
N ALA A 102 5.06 -12.91 -1.51
CA ALA A 102 3.70 -12.59 -1.08
C ALA A 102 2.64 -12.91 -2.15
N SER A 103 2.93 -13.80 -3.12
CA SER A 103 2.05 -14.11 -4.26
C SER A 103 0.69 -14.64 -3.82
N VAL A 104 0.62 -15.37 -2.71
CA VAL A 104 -0.64 -15.88 -2.14
C VAL A 104 -1.62 -14.75 -1.83
N PHE A 105 -1.14 -13.61 -1.32
CA PHE A 105 -1.97 -12.43 -1.06
C PHE A 105 -2.36 -11.70 -2.35
N MET A 106 -1.64 -11.92 -3.45
CA MET A 106 -1.97 -11.34 -4.75
C MET A 106 -3.02 -12.18 -5.51
N SER A 107 -3.12 -13.47 -5.23
CA SER A 107 -4.03 -14.39 -5.91
C SER A 107 -5.30 -14.73 -5.12
N SER A 108 -5.43 -14.24 -3.87
CA SER A 108 -6.60 -14.47 -3.02
C SER A 108 -7.35 -13.17 -2.72
N PHE A 109 -8.50 -13.25 -2.03
CA PHE A 109 -9.43 -12.13 -1.80
C PHE A 109 -8.87 -11.08 -0.83
N TYR A 110 -7.87 -10.34 -1.30
CA TYR A 110 -7.13 -9.30 -0.60
C TYR A 110 -7.03 -8.01 -1.43
N THR A 111 -6.61 -6.93 -0.78
CA THR A 111 -6.52 -5.57 -1.36
C THR A 111 -5.22 -5.31 -2.11
N GLU A 112 -4.19 -6.08 -1.80
CA GLU A 112 -2.82 -5.98 -2.31
C GLU A 112 -2.73 -5.91 -3.84
N PRO A 113 -3.38 -6.81 -4.61
CA PRO A 113 -3.26 -6.78 -6.07
C PRO A 113 -3.91 -5.55 -6.70
N VAL A 114 -5.08 -5.13 -6.21
CA VAL A 114 -5.75 -3.89 -6.66
C VAL A 114 -4.90 -2.66 -6.32
N PHE A 115 -4.32 -2.63 -5.13
CA PHE A 115 -3.42 -1.57 -4.72
C PHE A 115 -2.16 -1.53 -5.59
N ALA A 116 -1.51 -2.68 -5.83
CA ALA A 116 -0.31 -2.78 -6.67
C ALA A 116 -0.58 -2.32 -8.10
N PHE A 117 -1.72 -2.70 -8.68
CA PHE A 117 -2.15 -2.25 -10.00
C PHE A 117 -2.25 -0.72 -10.08
N LEU A 118 -2.97 -0.10 -9.15
CA LEU A 118 -3.15 1.35 -9.13
C LEU A 118 -1.83 2.09 -8.83
N ALA A 119 -1.01 1.55 -7.93
CA ALA A 119 0.29 2.10 -7.58
C ALA A 119 1.25 2.11 -8.77
N PHE A 120 1.46 0.95 -9.42
CA PHE A 120 2.36 0.82 -10.57
C PHE A 120 1.83 1.57 -11.80
N SER A 121 0.52 1.55 -12.05
CA SER A 121 -0.07 2.32 -13.15
C SER A 121 0.09 3.82 -12.92
N GLY A 122 -0.06 4.30 -11.68
CA GLY A 122 0.17 5.70 -11.33
C GLY A 122 1.64 6.11 -11.49
N MET A 123 2.58 5.25 -11.07
CA MET A 123 4.02 5.46 -11.32
C MET A 123 4.32 5.50 -12.82
N TRP A 124 3.77 4.55 -13.59
CA TRP A 124 3.97 4.51 -15.04
C TRP A 124 3.42 5.75 -15.74
N ALA A 125 2.20 6.17 -15.38
CA ALA A 125 1.59 7.41 -15.88
C ALA A 125 2.44 8.64 -15.56
N MET A 126 3.02 8.70 -14.35
CA MET A 126 3.89 9.80 -13.95
C MET A 126 5.19 9.86 -14.78
N GLU A 127 5.84 8.73 -15.04
CA GLU A 127 7.03 8.69 -15.91
C GLU A 127 6.74 9.06 -17.36
N GLN A 128 5.49 8.87 -17.80
CA GLN A 128 4.99 9.32 -19.11
C GLN A 128 4.47 10.77 -19.10
N SER A 129 4.66 11.52 -18.00
CA SER A 129 4.17 12.90 -17.82
C SER A 129 2.65 13.06 -17.81
N TYR A 130 1.88 11.99 -17.60
CA TYR A 130 0.42 12.05 -17.39
C TYR A 130 0.09 12.29 -15.90
N TRP A 131 0.43 13.47 -15.40
CA TRP A 131 0.34 13.83 -13.97
C TRP A 131 -1.06 13.73 -13.38
N ALA A 132 -2.09 14.14 -14.12
CA ALA A 132 -3.48 14.08 -13.68
C ALA A 132 -3.97 12.64 -13.52
N LEU A 133 -3.61 11.76 -14.46
CA LEU A 133 -3.92 10.34 -14.39
C LEU A 133 -3.19 9.68 -13.21
N ALA A 134 -1.91 10.02 -13.00
CA ALA A 134 -1.15 9.54 -11.85
C ALA A 134 -1.79 9.94 -10.51
N ALA A 135 -2.23 11.20 -10.38
CA ALA A 135 -2.92 11.69 -9.19
C ALA A 135 -4.25 10.95 -8.95
N LEU A 136 -5.05 10.75 -10.01
CA LEU A 136 -6.31 10.00 -9.92
C LEU A 136 -6.08 8.55 -9.48
N LEU A 137 -5.14 7.84 -10.12
CA LEU A 137 -4.82 6.46 -9.81
C LEU A 137 -4.32 6.29 -8.37
N TRP A 138 -3.48 7.22 -7.89
CA TRP A 138 -3.00 7.16 -6.51
C TRP A 138 -4.05 7.59 -5.47
N ALA A 139 -4.96 8.51 -5.80
CA ALA A 139 -6.12 8.80 -4.98
C ALA A 139 -7.00 7.55 -4.82
N LEU A 140 -7.30 6.86 -5.92
CA LEU A 140 -8.02 5.58 -5.91
C LEU A 140 -7.25 4.51 -5.12
N SER A 141 -5.91 4.46 -5.23
CA SER A 141 -5.09 3.53 -4.45
C SER A 141 -5.22 3.77 -2.94
N THR A 142 -5.42 5.02 -2.52
CA THR A 142 -5.60 5.40 -1.12
C THR A 142 -6.94 4.92 -0.57
N LEU A 143 -7.97 4.85 -1.42
CA LEU A 143 -9.27 4.25 -1.07
C LEU A 143 -9.21 2.73 -0.93
N VAL A 144 -8.19 2.08 -1.50
CA VAL A 144 -7.97 0.63 -1.37
C VAL A 144 -7.11 0.34 -0.14
N ARG A 145 -6.08 1.15 0.11
CA ARG A 145 -5.23 1.07 1.30
C ARG A 145 -4.68 2.46 1.66
N SER A 146 -4.64 2.78 2.95
CA SER A 146 -4.05 4.02 3.47
C SER A 146 -2.62 4.29 2.97
N ASN A 147 -1.82 3.24 2.72
CA ASN A 147 -0.46 3.33 2.17
C ASN A 147 -0.38 4.12 0.84
N GLY A 148 -1.49 4.27 0.11
CA GLY A 148 -1.54 5.06 -1.13
C GLY A 148 -1.16 6.53 -0.94
N ILE A 149 -1.33 7.07 0.27
CA ILE A 149 -0.97 8.45 0.61
C ILE A 149 0.52 8.72 0.40
N LEU A 150 1.39 7.71 0.50
CA LEU A 150 2.83 7.87 0.34
C LEU A 150 3.21 8.30 -1.07
N HIS A 151 2.39 8.01 -2.07
CA HIS A 151 2.64 8.44 -3.44
C HIS A 151 2.55 9.96 -3.64
N THR A 152 1.88 10.69 -2.74
CA THR A 152 1.89 12.17 -2.74
C THR A 152 3.32 12.74 -2.62
N GLY A 153 4.24 11.97 -2.01
CA GLY A 153 5.65 12.30 -1.91
C GLY A 153 6.34 12.49 -3.27
N PHE A 154 5.84 11.87 -4.35
CA PHE A 154 6.39 12.06 -5.69
C PHE A 154 6.12 13.49 -6.21
N PHE A 155 4.90 14.01 -6.00
CA PHE A 155 4.56 15.38 -6.35
C PHE A 155 5.31 16.37 -5.46
N ALA A 156 5.38 16.09 -4.15
CA ALA A 156 6.14 16.91 -3.21
C ALA A 156 7.63 16.98 -3.61
N TYR A 157 8.23 15.85 -3.98
CA TYR A 157 9.62 15.81 -4.46
C TYR A 157 9.79 16.66 -5.73
N HIS A 158 8.91 16.49 -6.71
CA HIS A 158 9.00 17.25 -7.96
C HIS A 158 8.84 18.76 -7.72
N PHE A 159 7.91 19.17 -6.85
CA PHE A 159 7.72 20.56 -6.47
C PHE A 159 8.94 21.14 -5.73
N LEU A 160 9.42 20.46 -4.68
CA LEU A 160 10.48 20.96 -3.79
C LEU A 160 11.88 20.87 -4.40
N PHE A 161 12.20 19.82 -5.15
CA PHE A 161 13.57 19.59 -5.61
C PHE A 161 13.79 19.92 -7.08
N VAL A 162 12.74 19.95 -7.91
CA VAL A 162 12.87 20.35 -9.32
C VAL A 162 12.49 21.82 -9.49
N LYS A 163 11.27 22.21 -9.09
CA LYS A 163 10.80 23.59 -9.29
C LYS A 163 11.40 24.57 -8.29
N VAL A 164 11.41 24.28 -6.99
CA VAL A 164 11.98 25.21 -5.99
C VAL A 164 13.49 25.36 -6.15
N ARG A 165 14.27 24.34 -6.54
CA ARG A 165 15.70 24.54 -6.87
C ARG A 165 15.89 25.42 -8.10
N LEU A 166 15.02 25.34 -9.11
CA LEU A 166 15.07 26.22 -10.27
C LEU A 166 14.72 27.66 -9.88
N VAL A 167 13.64 27.85 -9.14
CA VAL A 167 13.20 29.16 -8.65
C VAL A 167 14.23 29.76 -7.70
N VAL A 168 14.76 29.00 -6.74
CA VAL A 168 15.84 29.48 -5.83
C VAL A 168 17.13 29.75 -6.60
N ARG A 169 17.53 28.95 -7.60
CA ARG A 169 18.72 29.27 -8.43
C ARG A 169 18.52 30.56 -9.24
N VAL A 170 17.32 30.77 -9.79
CA VAL A 170 16.96 31.97 -10.55
C VAL A 170 16.88 33.17 -9.62
N VAL A 171 16.16 33.05 -8.50
CA VAL A 171 16.02 34.08 -7.48
C VAL A 171 17.37 34.42 -6.89
N VAL A 172 18.21 33.48 -6.47
CA VAL A 172 19.57 33.75 -5.93
C VAL A 172 20.48 34.40 -6.97
N ARG A 173 20.39 34.03 -8.26
CA ARG A 173 21.13 34.73 -9.34
C ARG A 173 20.63 36.16 -9.56
N ILE A 174 19.32 36.39 -9.42
CA ILE A 174 18.69 37.71 -9.60
C ILE A 174 18.80 38.58 -8.33
N SER A 175 18.88 37.96 -7.14
CA SER A 175 18.90 38.63 -5.84
C SER A 175 20.31 38.84 -5.26
N ALA A 176 21.34 38.21 -5.85
CA ALA A 176 22.75 38.45 -5.50
C ALA A 176 23.19 39.94 -5.57
N PRO A 177 22.65 40.82 -6.46
CA PRO A 177 22.95 42.25 -6.42
C PRO A 177 21.93 43.08 -5.62
N VAL A 178 20.82 42.50 -5.15
CA VAL A 178 19.70 43.25 -4.53
C VAL A 178 19.65 43.07 -3.01
N LEU A 179 20.39 42.12 -2.45
CA LEU A 179 20.42 41.84 -1.00
C LEU A 179 21.33 42.76 -0.15
N THR A 180 21.76 43.93 -0.68
CA THR A 180 22.44 44.97 0.12
C THR A 180 21.51 46.07 0.63
N PHE A 181 20.24 46.13 0.21
CA PHE A 181 19.32 47.18 0.68
C PHE A 181 17.93 46.65 1.01
N LEU A 182 17.70 46.48 2.32
CA LEU A 182 16.49 46.79 3.10
C LEU A 182 15.97 45.67 4.05
N PRO A 183 15.39 46.08 5.21
CA PRO A 183 15.23 45.25 6.41
C PRO A 183 13.90 44.47 6.46
N ARG A 184 13.90 43.40 7.27
CA ARG A 184 12.77 42.48 7.52
C ARG A 184 11.75 43.05 8.51
N PRO A 185 10.43 42.85 8.28
CA PRO A 185 9.43 42.85 9.33
C PRO A 185 8.89 41.44 9.66
N ARG A 186 8.34 41.37 10.88
CA ARG A 186 7.86 40.23 11.65
C ARG A 186 6.62 39.54 11.07
N SER A 187 6.53 38.27 11.43
CA SER A 187 5.45 37.28 11.36
C SER A 187 4.05 37.76 11.75
N LEU A 188 3.03 37.32 10.98
CA LEU A 188 1.63 37.24 11.41
C LEU A 188 1.13 35.79 11.28
N GLY A 189 0.48 35.32 12.34
CA GLY A 189 0.08 33.94 12.57
C GLY A 189 -1.03 33.43 11.65
N PHE A 190 -0.99 32.12 11.42
CA PHE A 190 -2.00 31.35 10.71
C PHE A 190 -2.98 30.81 11.75
N ASP A 191 -4.24 31.24 11.70
CA ASP A 191 -5.32 30.63 12.48
C ASP A 191 -5.57 29.21 11.96
N LEU A 192 -5.34 28.24 12.84
CA LEU A 192 -5.53 26.82 12.61
C LEU A 192 -7.03 26.49 12.67
N LEU A 193 -7.50 25.89 11.58
CA LEU A 193 -8.79 25.21 11.47
C LEU A 193 -9.07 24.33 12.69
N SER A 194 -10.11 24.71 13.44
CA SER A 194 -10.78 23.85 14.41
C SER A 194 -11.32 22.61 13.71
N TYR A 195 -10.69 21.46 13.96
CA TYR A 195 -11.20 20.16 13.54
C TYR A 195 -12.33 19.74 14.47
N THR A 196 -13.58 19.78 14.00
CA THR A 196 -14.72 19.13 14.65
C THR A 196 -14.78 17.67 14.18
N PRO A 197 -14.68 16.69 15.07
CA PRO A 197 -14.82 15.29 14.69
C PRO A 197 -16.28 15.00 14.25
N PRO A 198 -16.50 14.11 13.27
CA PRO A 198 -17.84 13.72 12.84
C PRO A 198 -18.62 13.02 13.96
N THR A 199 -19.90 13.37 14.07
CA THR A 199 -20.82 13.03 15.17
C THR A 199 -21.17 11.54 15.33
N TRP A 200 -20.64 10.67 14.49
CA TRP A 200 -20.92 9.22 14.56
C TRP A 200 -20.05 8.50 15.62
N CYS A 201 -19.11 9.21 16.25
CA CYS A 201 -18.35 8.72 17.41
C CYS A 201 -19.06 8.93 18.76
N ALA A 202 -20.25 9.54 18.78
CA ALA A 202 -20.90 9.95 20.03
C ALA A 202 -21.57 8.81 20.82
N THR A 203 -21.76 7.63 20.24
CA THR A 203 -22.65 6.60 20.85
C THR A 203 -21.94 5.45 21.53
N ARG A 204 -20.62 5.26 21.34
CA ARG A 204 -19.78 4.36 22.15
C ARG A 204 -18.34 4.89 22.20
N PRO A 205 -17.87 5.43 23.33
CA PRO A 205 -16.44 5.70 23.46
C PRO A 205 -15.72 4.35 23.36
N LEU A 206 -14.85 4.20 22.36
CA LEU A 206 -13.79 3.20 22.45
C LEU A 206 -12.96 3.62 23.66
N ASP A 207 -12.89 2.78 24.69
CA ASP A 207 -12.01 2.95 25.84
C ASP A 207 -10.55 2.86 25.38
N VAL A 208 -10.07 3.91 24.74
CA VAL A 208 -8.67 4.08 24.39
C VAL A 208 -7.99 4.65 25.64
N PRO A 209 -6.99 3.96 26.22
CA PRO A 209 -6.25 4.50 27.35
C PRO A 209 -5.60 5.82 26.93
N THR A 210 -6.15 6.93 27.43
CA THR A 210 -5.57 8.25 27.29
C THR A 210 -4.32 8.29 28.17
N LEU A 211 -3.17 7.92 27.61
CA LEU A 211 -1.91 8.36 28.20
C LEU A 211 -1.93 9.89 28.15
N GLY A 212 -2.01 10.52 29.32
CA GLY A 212 -2.38 11.92 29.53
C GLY A 212 -1.43 12.95 28.91
N THR A 213 -1.40 13.05 27.58
CA THR A 213 -0.74 14.12 26.83
C THR A 213 -1.76 14.80 25.92
N PRO A 214 -2.17 16.05 26.19
CA PRO A 214 -3.29 16.69 25.49
C PRO A 214 -2.98 17.24 24.08
N HIS A 215 -1.82 16.96 23.46
CA HIS A 215 -1.33 17.80 22.35
C HIS A 215 -0.78 17.09 21.10
N LEU A 216 -1.11 15.82 20.85
CA LEU A 216 -0.76 15.18 19.57
C LEU A 216 -1.98 14.45 18.96
N PRO A 217 -2.54 14.94 17.83
CA PRO A 217 -3.76 14.39 17.22
C PRO A 217 -3.48 13.12 16.38
N VAL A 218 -2.46 12.33 16.75
CA VAL A 218 -2.10 11.11 16.01
C VAL A 218 -3.05 9.95 16.36
N HIS A 219 -3.73 10.03 17.51
CA HIS A 219 -4.65 9.01 18.00
C HIS A 219 -6.12 9.22 17.58
N GLY A 220 -6.42 10.24 16.78
CA GLY A 220 -7.80 10.59 16.37
C GLY A 220 -8.31 9.89 15.10
N LEU A 221 -7.48 9.09 14.42
CA LEU A 221 -7.89 8.36 13.22
C LEU A 221 -8.34 6.94 13.61
N PRO A 222 -9.55 6.48 13.20
CA PRO A 222 -10.06 5.15 13.51
C PRO A 222 -9.06 4.04 13.20
N TYR A 223 -8.32 4.17 12.10
CA TYR A 223 -7.29 3.23 11.70
C TYR A 223 -6.17 3.09 12.76
N THR A 224 -5.62 4.22 13.23
CA THR A 224 -4.51 4.24 14.18
C THR A 224 -4.96 3.79 15.58
N ALA A 225 -6.19 4.14 15.98
CA ALA A 225 -6.79 3.70 17.24
C ALA A 225 -7.00 2.18 17.26
N VAL A 226 -7.60 1.62 16.20
CA VAL A 226 -7.80 0.17 16.03
C VAL A 226 -6.45 -0.56 16.00
N GLN A 227 -5.46 0.00 15.29
CA GLN A 227 -4.12 -0.58 15.25
C GLN A 227 -3.40 -0.64 16.59
N ALA A 228 -3.54 0.40 17.41
CA ALA A 228 -2.97 0.43 18.74
C ALA A 228 -3.70 -0.54 19.69
N GLN A 229 -5.02 -0.58 19.64
CA GLN A 229 -5.86 -1.36 20.56
C GLN A 229 -5.78 -2.87 20.29
N TYR A 230 -5.96 -3.30 19.04
CA TYR A 230 -6.09 -4.72 18.71
C TYR A 230 -4.77 -5.37 18.31
N TRP A 231 -3.86 -4.59 17.73
CA TRP A 231 -2.61 -5.12 17.18
C TRP A 231 -1.37 -4.56 17.87
N HIS A 232 -1.50 -3.72 18.90
CA HIS A 232 -0.36 -3.16 19.65
C HIS A 232 0.71 -2.51 18.74
N VAL A 233 0.28 -1.90 17.63
CA VAL A 233 1.15 -1.23 16.68
C VAL A 233 1.59 0.11 17.25
N GLY A 234 2.86 0.45 17.07
CA GLY A 234 3.41 1.75 17.45
C GLY A 234 4.93 1.76 17.35
N TRP A 235 5.51 2.93 17.60
CA TRP A 235 6.95 3.13 17.53
C TRP A 235 7.70 2.14 18.43
N LEU A 236 8.47 1.25 17.80
CA LEU A 236 9.28 0.17 18.35
C LEU A 236 8.53 -0.83 19.25
N ARG A 237 7.19 -0.79 19.30
CA ARG A 237 6.39 -1.65 20.19
C ARG A 237 6.47 -3.14 19.84
N TYR A 238 6.82 -3.47 18.61
CA TYR A 238 6.92 -4.86 18.14
C TYR A 238 8.27 -5.51 18.45
N TRP A 239 9.28 -4.73 18.85
CA TRP A 239 10.61 -5.25 19.17
C TRP A 239 10.60 -5.94 20.53
N SER A 240 10.34 -7.24 20.52
CA SER A 240 10.42 -8.11 21.69
C SER A 240 11.09 -9.44 21.32
N LEU A 241 11.74 -10.09 22.29
CA LEU A 241 12.45 -11.35 22.07
C LEU A 241 11.52 -12.48 21.55
N ALA A 242 10.25 -12.46 21.95
CA ALA A 242 9.24 -13.40 21.48
C ALA A 242 9.00 -13.30 19.96
N GLN A 243 9.28 -12.15 19.34
CA GLN A 243 9.07 -11.91 17.92
C GLN A 243 10.29 -12.25 17.05
N LEU A 244 11.40 -12.70 17.63
CA LEU A 244 12.61 -13.08 16.89
C LEU A 244 12.35 -14.06 15.73
N PRO A 245 11.48 -15.09 15.86
CA PRO A 245 11.15 -15.96 14.73
C PRO A 245 10.51 -15.20 13.56
N ASN A 246 9.63 -14.24 13.84
CA ASN A 246 8.99 -13.42 12.79
C ASN A 246 10.00 -12.50 12.10
N PHE A 247 10.94 -11.92 12.85
CA PHE A 247 12.03 -11.13 12.26
C PHE A 247 12.96 -12.00 11.42
N ALA A 248 13.29 -13.21 11.86
CA ALA A 248 14.09 -14.15 11.08
C ALA A 248 13.38 -14.54 9.77
N PHE A 249 12.07 -14.75 9.81
CA PHE A 249 11.25 -15.04 8.63
C PHE A 249 11.23 -13.87 7.63
N ALA A 250 11.15 -12.63 8.11
CA ALA A 250 11.14 -11.44 7.25
C ALA A 250 12.54 -10.97 6.82
N ALA A 251 13.61 -11.45 7.45
CA ALA A 251 14.98 -10.99 7.23
C ALA A 251 15.43 -11.04 5.76
N PRO A 252 15.20 -12.12 4.98
CA PRO A 252 15.63 -12.15 3.58
C PRO A 252 14.99 -11.03 2.75
N VAL A 253 13.71 -10.73 2.99
CA VAL A 253 12.97 -9.67 2.30
C VAL A 253 13.46 -8.28 2.73
N LEU A 254 13.71 -8.08 4.03
CA LEU A 254 14.24 -6.83 4.56
C LEU A 254 15.65 -6.53 4.04
N VAL A 255 16.55 -7.53 4.07
CA VAL A 255 17.93 -7.40 3.57
C VAL A 255 17.93 -7.11 2.08
N HIS A 256 17.15 -7.86 1.29
CA HIS A 256 17.03 -7.61 -0.14
C HIS A 256 16.51 -6.20 -0.41
N SER A 257 15.49 -5.76 0.31
CA SER A 257 14.93 -4.41 0.22
C SER A 257 15.99 -3.32 0.45
N ILE A 258 16.81 -3.44 1.50
CA ILE A 258 17.89 -2.49 1.80
C ILE A 258 18.94 -2.49 0.68
N VAL A 259 19.33 -3.69 0.20
CA VAL A 259 20.30 -3.83 -0.90
C VAL A 259 19.78 -3.18 -2.19
N GLN A 260 18.49 -3.31 -2.51
CA GLN A 260 17.91 -2.68 -3.71
C GLN A 260 17.93 -1.15 -3.66
N ILE A 261 17.74 -0.53 -2.49
CA ILE A 261 17.86 0.93 -2.33
C ILE A 261 19.25 1.42 -2.74
N VAL A 262 20.30 0.66 -2.39
CA VAL A 262 21.70 1.00 -2.70
C VAL A 262 22.05 0.70 -4.17
N ASN A 263 21.56 -0.43 -4.70
CA ASN A 263 21.92 -0.91 -6.03
C ASN A 263 21.17 -0.19 -7.16
N ALA A 264 19.95 0.30 -6.92
CA ALA A 264 19.12 0.97 -7.92
C ALA A 264 19.55 2.44 -8.16
N ARG A 265 20.85 2.66 -8.41
CA ARG A 265 21.40 4.01 -8.68
C ARG A 265 20.92 4.58 -10.02
N ASP A 266 20.60 3.70 -10.95
CA ASP A 266 20.02 3.99 -12.26
C ASP A 266 18.54 4.39 -12.19
N TRP A 267 17.88 4.22 -11.04
CA TRP A 267 16.49 4.59 -10.84
C TRP A 267 16.32 6.03 -10.31
N PRO A 268 15.21 6.71 -10.68
CA PRO A 268 14.92 8.04 -10.20
C PRO A 268 14.86 8.09 -8.67
N VAL A 269 15.40 9.16 -8.09
CA VAL A 269 15.51 9.36 -6.64
C VAL A 269 14.18 9.20 -5.89
N PRO A 270 13.01 9.69 -6.38
CA PRO A 270 11.74 9.54 -5.68
C PRO A 270 11.39 8.11 -5.28
N TYR A 271 11.67 7.13 -6.14
CA TYR A 271 11.40 5.72 -5.86
C TYR A 271 12.27 5.20 -4.72
N ARG A 272 13.55 5.57 -4.69
CA ARG A 272 14.47 5.20 -3.60
C ARG A 272 14.08 5.85 -2.28
N VAL A 273 13.62 7.10 -2.31
CA VAL A 273 13.13 7.80 -1.11
C VAL A 273 11.87 7.13 -0.58
N LEU A 274 10.90 6.81 -1.45
CA LEU A 274 9.70 6.07 -1.08
C LEU A 274 10.08 4.72 -0.43
N HIS A 275 10.95 3.95 -1.07
CA HIS A 275 11.35 2.64 -0.57
C HIS A 275 12.09 2.73 0.76
N ALA A 276 13.03 3.66 0.90
CA ALA A 276 13.73 3.91 2.16
C ALA A 276 12.75 4.30 3.29
N PHE A 277 11.77 5.16 2.99
CA PHE A 277 10.71 5.49 3.93
C PHE A 277 9.89 4.26 4.33
N CYS A 278 9.48 3.42 3.37
CA CYS A 278 8.74 2.20 3.65
C CYS A 278 9.54 1.21 4.51
N VAL A 279 10.85 1.09 4.30
CA VAL A 279 11.73 0.26 5.14
C VAL A 279 11.81 0.81 6.56
N PHE A 280 12.07 2.10 6.70
CA PHE A 280 12.15 2.76 8.01
C PHE A 280 10.84 2.65 8.78
N TYR A 281 9.72 2.99 8.13
CA TYR A 281 8.39 2.91 8.74
C TYR A 281 8.02 1.45 9.06
N GLY A 282 8.35 0.51 8.17
CA GLY A 282 8.13 -0.92 8.38
C GLY A 282 8.88 -1.48 9.59
N LEU A 283 10.13 -1.08 9.78
CA LEU A 283 10.95 -1.55 10.92
C LEU A 283 10.57 -0.90 12.25
N THR A 284 10.09 0.33 12.22
CA THR A 284 9.82 1.10 13.44
C THR A 284 8.39 0.98 13.91
N SER A 285 7.42 0.90 12.99
CA SER A 285 6.02 1.17 13.29
C SER A 285 5.04 0.15 12.70
N MET A 286 5.52 -0.96 12.14
CA MET A 286 4.68 -2.03 11.60
C MET A 286 5.06 -3.40 12.15
N HIS A 287 4.09 -4.32 12.13
CA HIS A 287 4.37 -5.75 12.28
C HIS A 287 5.17 -6.26 11.09
N VAL A 288 6.22 -7.02 11.36
CA VAL A 288 7.14 -7.48 10.31
C VAL A 288 6.45 -8.38 9.26
N GLN A 289 5.38 -9.07 9.65
CA GLN A 289 4.52 -9.86 8.77
C GLN A 289 3.78 -9.00 7.73
N VAL A 290 3.41 -7.76 8.10
CA VAL A 290 2.74 -6.80 7.22
C VAL A 290 3.75 -6.11 6.30
N VAL A 291 4.99 -5.94 6.74
CA VAL A 291 6.07 -5.30 5.95
C VAL A 291 6.30 -6.03 4.63
N VAL A 292 6.32 -7.36 4.64
CA VAL A 292 6.50 -8.18 3.42
C VAL A 292 5.38 -7.94 2.40
N ARG A 293 4.14 -7.71 2.87
CA ARG A 293 2.96 -7.38 2.04
C ARG A 293 2.96 -5.92 1.57
N MET A 294 3.67 -5.03 2.26
CA MET A 294 3.83 -3.65 1.79
C MET A 294 4.89 -3.59 0.68
N PHE A 295 5.98 -4.34 0.83
CA PHE A 295 7.09 -4.33 -0.12
C PHE A 295 6.74 -4.95 -1.46
N SER A 296 5.74 -5.82 -1.52
CA SER A 296 5.22 -6.35 -2.78
C SER A 296 4.73 -5.28 -3.76
N CYS A 297 4.42 -4.08 -3.25
CA CYS A 297 3.92 -2.96 -4.04
C CYS A 297 5.02 -1.93 -4.37
N LEU A 298 6.30 -2.26 -4.13
CA LEU A 298 7.44 -1.40 -4.41
C LEU A 298 8.21 -1.93 -5.64
N PRO A 299 8.37 -1.13 -6.71
CA PRO A 299 8.96 -1.62 -7.97
C PRO A 299 10.41 -2.08 -7.80
N LEU A 300 11.14 -1.42 -6.90
CA LEU A 300 12.54 -1.69 -6.57
C LEU A 300 12.81 -3.11 -6.07
N MET A 301 11.83 -3.79 -5.48
CA MET A 301 11.98 -5.18 -5.04
C MET A 301 12.25 -6.15 -6.19
N PHE A 302 11.86 -5.78 -7.40
CA PHE A 302 11.85 -6.66 -8.58
C PHE A 302 12.96 -6.32 -9.59
N LEU A 303 13.86 -5.40 -9.27
CA LEU A 303 14.90 -4.93 -10.21
C LEU A 303 16.19 -5.75 -10.19
N THR A 304 16.21 -6.86 -9.46
CA THR A 304 17.41 -7.67 -9.25
C THR A 304 17.59 -8.73 -10.31
N GLU A 305 18.82 -8.92 -10.78
CA GLU A 305 19.19 -10.03 -11.67
C GLU A 305 19.82 -11.21 -10.89
N SER A 306 19.79 -11.15 -9.55
CA SER A 306 20.39 -12.17 -8.69
C SER A 306 19.63 -13.50 -8.78
N ARG A 307 20.30 -14.54 -9.30
CA ARG A 307 19.78 -15.92 -9.33
C ARG A 307 19.33 -16.42 -7.95
N ARG A 308 20.04 -16.02 -6.89
CA ARG A 308 19.70 -16.42 -5.51
C ARG A 308 18.34 -15.85 -5.08
N TRP A 309 18.06 -14.59 -5.42
CA TRP A 309 16.80 -13.95 -5.09
C TRP A 309 15.64 -14.50 -5.92
N VAL A 310 15.89 -14.78 -7.20
CA VAL A 310 14.89 -15.43 -8.07
C VAL A 310 14.52 -16.80 -7.49
N LEU A 311 15.51 -17.62 -7.16
CA LEU A 311 15.30 -18.94 -6.55
C LEU A 311 14.55 -18.83 -5.22
N TYR A 312 14.98 -17.91 -4.35
CA TYR A 312 14.28 -17.64 -3.09
C TYR A 312 12.82 -17.27 -3.31
N SER A 313 12.53 -16.37 -4.25
CA SER A 313 11.16 -15.90 -4.52
C SER A 313 10.26 -17.04 -5.00
N VAL A 314 10.75 -17.86 -5.94
CA VAL A 314 10.00 -19.01 -6.46
C VAL A 314 9.77 -20.08 -5.39
N LEU A 315 10.80 -20.46 -4.64
CA LEU A 315 10.67 -21.43 -3.55
C LEU A 315 9.73 -20.93 -2.46
N TRP A 316 9.78 -19.64 -2.14
CA TRP A 316 8.93 -19.08 -1.11
C TRP A 316 7.49 -18.90 -1.56
N ALA A 317 7.25 -18.59 -2.84
CA ALA A 317 5.90 -18.54 -3.38
C ALA A 317 5.20 -19.90 -3.24
N THR A 318 5.91 -21.01 -3.44
CA THR A 318 5.35 -22.37 -3.28
C THR A 318 5.20 -22.76 -1.82
N VAL A 319 6.25 -22.60 -1.00
CA VAL A 319 6.20 -22.91 0.44
C VAL A 319 5.17 -22.03 1.14
N GLY A 320 5.12 -20.75 0.83
CA GLY A 320 4.17 -19.78 1.38
C GLY A 320 2.72 -20.13 1.04
N ALA A 321 2.44 -20.66 -0.15
CA ALA A 321 1.10 -21.13 -0.50
C ALA A 321 0.67 -22.32 0.36
N ILE A 322 1.58 -23.26 0.62
CA ILE A 322 1.33 -24.42 1.49
C ILE A 322 1.12 -23.95 2.94
N LEU A 323 2.02 -23.12 3.46
CA LEU A 323 1.93 -22.60 4.82
C LEU A 323 0.64 -21.81 5.02
N PHE A 324 0.26 -20.96 4.06
CA PHE A 324 -0.98 -20.19 4.13
C PHE A 324 -2.22 -21.09 4.12
N GLY A 325 -2.22 -22.16 3.31
CA GLY A 325 -3.27 -23.18 3.34
C GLY A 325 -3.38 -23.93 4.67
N LEU A 326 -2.28 -23.98 5.43
CA LEU A 326 -2.21 -24.54 6.79
C LEU A 326 -2.43 -23.47 7.88
N PHE A 327 -2.87 -22.27 7.53
CA PHE A 327 -3.06 -21.11 8.43
C PHE A 327 -1.78 -20.59 9.11
N TYR A 328 -0.61 -20.78 8.46
CA TYR A 328 0.68 -20.26 8.91
C TYR A 328 1.26 -19.19 7.96
N PRO A 329 1.90 -18.14 8.51
CA PRO A 329 1.84 -17.72 9.92
C PRO A 329 0.42 -17.29 10.30
N PRO A 330 0.00 -17.44 11.57
CA PRO A 330 -1.30 -16.99 12.03
C PRO A 330 -1.45 -15.50 11.73
N ALA A 331 -2.54 -15.15 11.03
CA ALA A 331 -2.80 -13.82 10.48
C ALA A 331 -3.06 -12.75 11.55
#